data_AF-A0AA91TVK4-F1
#
_entry.id   AF-A0AA91TVK4-F1
#
_cell.length_a   1.000
_cell.length_b   1.000
_cell.length_c   1.000
_cell.angle_alpha   90.00
_cell.angle_beta   90.00
_cell.angle_gamma   90.00
#
_symmetry.space_group_name_H-M   'P 1'
#
loop_
_entity.id
_entity.type
_entity.pdbx_description
1 polymer ?
#
loop_
_entity_poly.entity_id
_entity_poly.type
_entity_poly.pdbx_seq_one_letter_code
_entity_poly.pdbx_strand_id
1 'polypeptide(L)'
;MTETLVVKDAYFQIVKIEGNKEKMDIVLSVYKDNTKKYVLETRVYSFNPSVSFDSPNNFKQGYEYLKTLPEFEGAIDVLEDEDYQTYSIS
;
A
#
# COMPACT_ATOMS: atom_id res chain seq x y z
N MET A 1 -17.10 -25.05 9.28
CA MET A 1 -17.93 -23.89 8.89
C MET A 1 -16.99 -22.71 8.83
N THR A 2 -16.88 -22.03 7.70
CA THR A 2 -16.12 -20.78 7.58
C THR A 2 -17.08 -19.62 7.82
N GLU A 3 -16.84 -18.83 8.86
CA GLU A 3 -17.56 -17.58 9.09
C GLU A 3 -16.95 -16.49 8.22
N THR A 4 -17.81 -15.69 7.58
CA THR A 4 -17.38 -14.55 6.75
C THR A 4 -17.54 -13.28 7.58
N LEU A 5 -16.45 -12.55 7.79
CA LEU A 5 -16.46 -11.23 8.41
C LEU A 5 -16.52 -10.15 7.34
N VAL A 6 -17.52 -9.28 7.41
CA VAL A 6 -17.64 -8.10 6.55
C VAL A 6 -17.32 -6.86 7.37
N VAL A 7 -16.30 -6.11 6.97
CA VAL A 7 -15.91 -4.85 7.60
C VAL A 7 -16.21 -3.71 6.64
N LYS A 8 -17.01 -2.73 7.10
CA LYS A 8 -17.26 -1.50 6.36
C LYS A 8 -16.11 -0.52 6.61
N ASP A 9 -15.77 0.28 5.61
CA ASP A 9 -14.78 1.36 5.70
C ASP A 9 -13.37 0.92 6.12
N ALA A 10 -13.02 -0.33 5.80
CA ALA A 10 -11.66 -0.84 6.04
C ALA A 10 -10.63 0.02 5.32
N TYR A 11 -9.51 0.28 5.98
CA TYR A 11 -8.43 1.11 5.45
C TYR A 11 -7.23 0.24 5.08
N PHE A 12 -6.73 0.41 3.86
CA PHE A 12 -5.57 -0.32 3.35
C PHE A 12 -4.40 0.64 3.24
N GLN A 13 -3.26 0.26 3.82
CA GLN A 13 -2.04 1.08 3.76
C GLN A 13 -0.83 0.22 3.41
N ILE A 14 -0.04 0.70 2.43
CA ILE A 14 1.30 0.15 2.21
C ILE A 14 2.17 0.63 3.37
N VAL A 15 2.58 -0.29 4.23
CA VAL A 15 3.42 0.03 5.41
C VAL A 15 4.90 -0.22 5.15
N LYS A 16 5.21 -1.09 4.19
CA LYS A 16 6.59 -1.40 3.81
C LYS A 16 6.63 -1.86 2.36
N ILE A 17 7.69 -1.46 1.67
CA ILE A 17 8.11 -2.09 0.42
C ILE A 17 9.58 -2.47 0.53
N GLU A 18 9.91 -3.70 0.18
CA GLU A 18 11.28 -4.19 0.22
C GLU A 18 11.55 -5.18 -0.93
N GLY A 19 12.82 -5.29 -1.32
CA GLY A 19 13.22 -6.21 -2.38
C GLY A 19 14.35 -5.66 -3.23
N ASN A 20 14.40 -6.11 -4.49
CA ASN A 20 15.44 -5.79 -5.45
C ASN A 20 14.84 -5.44 -6.82
N LYS A 21 15.70 -5.29 -7.83
CA LYS A 21 15.31 -4.90 -9.19
C LYS A 21 14.47 -5.94 -9.94
N GLU A 22 14.40 -7.17 -9.45
CA GLU A 22 13.67 -8.27 -10.10
C GLU A 22 12.33 -8.54 -9.40
N LYS A 23 12.24 -8.26 -8.10
CA LYS A 23 11.04 -8.48 -7.29
C LYS A 23 11.00 -7.53 -6.10
N MET A 24 9.86 -6.88 -5.91
CA MET A 24 9.53 -6.07 -4.74
C MET A 24 8.30 -6.64 -4.06
N ASP A 25 8.37 -6.75 -2.74
CA ASP A 25 7.27 -7.18 -1.89
C ASP A 25 6.62 -5.96 -1.24
N ILE A 26 5.29 -5.89 -1.33
CA ILE A 26 4.44 -4.88 -0.73
C ILE A 26 3.83 -5.49 0.52
N VAL A 27 4.14 -4.93 1.69
CA VAL A 27 3.46 -5.26 2.94
C VAL A 27 2.28 -4.29 3.09
N LEU A 28 1.08 -4.83 2.96
CA LEU A 28 -0.16 -4.08 3.04
C LEU A 28 -0.86 -4.40 4.37
N SER A 29 -1.03 -3.39 5.21
CA SER A 29 -1.84 -3.52 6.43
C SER A 29 -3.29 -3.17 6.14
N VAL A 30 -4.19 -4.04 6.60
CA VAL A 30 -5.63 -3.84 6.57
C VAL A 30 -6.08 -3.44 7.97
N TYR A 31 -6.60 -2.23 8.10
CA TYR A 31 -7.13 -1.71 9.33
C TYR A 31 -8.65 -1.75 9.32
N LYS A 32 -9.23 -1.81 10.52
CA LYS A 32 -10.69 -1.73 10.69
C LYS A 32 -11.29 -0.47 10.08
N ASP A 33 -10.58 0.64 10.20
CA ASP A 33 -10.94 1.97 9.71
C ASP A 33 -9.69 2.85 9.57
N ASN A 34 -9.86 4.07 9.06
CA ASN A 34 -8.76 5.03 8.89
C ASN A 34 -8.22 5.62 10.21
N THR A 35 -8.70 5.20 11.39
CA THR A 35 -8.03 5.58 12.65
C THR A 35 -6.74 4.80 12.87
N LYS A 36 -6.52 3.71 12.11
CA LYS A 36 -5.34 2.84 12.15
C LYS A 36 -5.06 2.19 13.52
N LYS A 37 -6.04 2.24 14.44
CA LYS A 37 -5.89 1.69 15.81
C LYS A 37 -5.92 0.17 15.86
N TYR A 38 -6.64 -0.46 14.94
CA TYR A 38 -6.85 -1.90 14.92
C TYR A 38 -6.45 -2.48 13.56
N VAL A 39 -5.36 -3.24 13.55
CA VAL A 39 -4.94 -4.05 12.41
C VAL A 39 -5.81 -5.31 12.40
N LEU A 40 -6.51 -5.54 11.28
CA LEU A 40 -7.27 -6.75 11.03
C LEU A 40 -6.38 -7.84 10.45
N GLU A 41 -5.53 -7.47 9.49
CA GLU A 41 -4.70 -8.40 8.73
C GLU A 41 -3.48 -7.67 8.16
N THR A 42 -2.42 -8.42 7.88
CA THR A 42 -1.32 -7.98 7.02
C THR A 42 -1.23 -8.93 5.82
N ARG A 43 -1.20 -8.35 4.62
CA ARG A 43 -1.07 -9.06 3.34
C ARG A 43 0.27 -8.73 2.70
N VAL A 44 0.76 -9.68 1.90
CA VAL A 44 1.97 -9.49 1.12
C VAL A 44 1.65 -9.73 -0.34
N TYR A 45 1.98 -8.75 -1.17
CA TYR A 45 1.91 -8.82 -2.63
C TYR A 45 3.30 -8.69 -3.22
N SER A 46 3.50 -9.14 -4.45
CA SER A 46 4.79 -9.00 -5.13
C SER A 46 4.59 -8.45 -6.54
N PHE A 47 5.47 -7.55 -6.94
CA PHE A 47 5.52 -7.01 -8.30
C PHE A 47 6.96 -6.89 -8.81
N ASN A 48 7.13 -6.74 -10.12
CA ASN A 48 8.42 -6.44 -10.72
C ASN A 48 8.53 -4.91 -10.89
N PRO A 49 9.48 -4.23 -10.21
CA PRO A 49 9.59 -2.78 -10.30
C PRO A 49 10.25 -2.35 -11.61
N SER A 50 9.79 -1.23 -12.17
CA SER A 50 10.50 -0.55 -13.24
C SER A 50 11.70 0.22 -12.68
N VAL A 51 12.89 -0.11 -13.17
CA VAL A 51 14.16 0.55 -12.82
C VAL A 51 14.59 1.62 -13.82
N SER A 52 13.69 2.00 -14.74
CA SER A 52 13.92 3.13 -15.65
C SER A 52 14.20 4.42 -14.89
N PHE A 53 14.97 5.32 -15.51
CA PHE A 53 15.34 6.60 -14.92
C PHE A 53 14.12 7.47 -14.57
N ASP A 54 13.07 7.41 -15.40
CA ASP A 54 11.84 8.19 -15.22
C ASP A 54 10.74 7.43 -14.44
N SER A 55 11.06 6.26 -13.88
CA SER A 55 10.09 5.50 -13.08
C SER A 55 9.74 6.25 -11.80
N PRO A 56 8.46 6.18 -11.35
CA PRO A 56 8.12 6.70 -10.04
C PRO A 56 8.79 5.88 -8.92
N ASN A 57 8.76 6.38 -7.69
CA ASN A 57 9.33 5.66 -6.56
C ASN A 57 8.61 4.31 -6.32
N ASN A 58 9.24 3.41 -5.57
CA ASN A 58 8.73 2.06 -5.35
C ASN A 58 7.34 2.04 -4.66
N PHE A 59 7.02 3.04 -3.83
CA PHE A 59 5.71 3.16 -3.18
C PHE A 59 4.60 3.44 -4.17
N LYS A 60 4.82 4.40 -5.06
CA LYS A 60 3.87 4.72 -6.13
C LYS A 60 3.72 3.55 -7.09
N GLN A 61 4.81 2.89 -7.50
CA GLN A 61 4.72 1.70 -8.35
C GLN A 61 3.94 0.56 -7.68
N GLY A 62 4.19 0.30 -6.39
CA GLY A 62 3.47 -0.72 -5.63
C GLY A 62 1.99 -0.40 -5.49
N TYR A 63 1.66 0.86 -5.22
CA TYR A 63 0.28 1.32 -5.17
C TYR A 63 -0.43 1.18 -6.52
N GLU A 64 0.21 1.59 -7.62
CA GLU A 64 -0.32 1.43 -8.98
C GLU A 64 -0.55 -0.05 -9.31
N TYR A 65 0.39 -0.94 -8.94
CA TYR A 65 0.21 -2.39 -9.05
C TYR A 65 -1.01 -2.88 -8.28
N LEU A 66 -1.20 -2.48 -7.02
CA LEU A 66 -2.36 -2.89 -6.23
C LEU A 66 -3.67 -2.46 -6.90
N LYS A 67 -3.72 -1.25 -7.47
CA LYS A 67 -4.91 -0.74 -8.18
C LYS A 67 -5.26 -1.54 -9.45
N THR A 68 -4.35 -2.39 -9.95
CA THR A 68 -4.66 -3.32 -11.05
C THR A 68 -5.37 -4.59 -10.59
N LEU A 69 -5.36 -4.90 -9.28
CA LEU A 69 -5.94 -6.14 -8.76
C LEU A 69 -7.46 -5.99 -8.58
N PRO A 70 -8.28 -7.02 -8.92
CA PRO A 70 -9.74 -6.95 -8.83
C PRO A 70 -10.28 -6.62 -7.45
N GLU A 71 -9.56 -7.00 -6.37
CA GLU A 71 -10.02 -6.75 -5.00
C GLU A 71 -9.99 -5.27 -4.59
N PHE A 72 -9.25 -4.44 -5.32
CA PHE A 72 -9.18 -2.99 -5.10
C PHE A 72 -9.99 -2.23 -6.15
N GLU A 73 -10.77 -2.92 -6.98
CA GLU A 73 -11.70 -2.28 -7.91
C GLU A 73 -12.73 -1.46 -7.12
N GLY A 74 -12.83 -0.16 -7.43
CA GLY A 74 -13.71 0.76 -6.71
C GLY A 74 -13.19 1.24 -5.36
N ALA A 75 -11.96 0.89 -4.95
CA ALA A 75 -11.34 1.47 -3.76
C ALA A 75 -11.14 2.99 -3.92
N ILE A 76 -11.51 3.74 -2.89
CA ILE A 76 -11.41 5.20 -2.83
C ILE A 76 -10.03 5.59 -2.32
N ASP A 77 -9.41 6.53 -3.01
CA ASP A 77 -8.07 6.99 -2.68
C ASP A 77 -8.12 8.04 -1.56
N VAL A 78 -7.42 7.75 -0.47
CA VAL A 78 -7.24 8.68 0.64
C VAL A 78 -5.86 9.32 0.45
N LEU A 79 -5.85 10.56 -0.03
CA LEU A 79 -4.63 11.34 -0.14
C LEU A 79 -4.26 11.84 1.26
N GLU A 80 -3.20 11.28 1.85
CA GLU A 80 -2.59 11.88 3.04
C GLU A 80 -1.80 13.11 2.55
N ASP A 81 -2.17 14.30 3.06
CA ASP A 81 -1.44 15.54 2.75
C ASP A 81 0.05 15.33 3.11
N GLU A 82 0.92 15.53 2.12
CA GLU A 82 2.35 15.26 2.22
C GLU A 82 2.99 16.18 3.28
N ASP A 83 3.15 15.67 4.52
CA ASP A 83 4.07 16.24 5.51
C ASP A 83 5.51 16.02 5.01
N TYR A 84 5.93 16.83 4.03
CA TYR A 84 7.32 16.98 3.65
C TYR A 84 8.08 17.50 4.88
N GLN A 85 8.66 16.59 5.65
CA GLN A 85 9.76 16.91 6.56
C GLN A 85 10.87 17.53 5.70
N THR A 86 10.92 18.86 5.71
CA THR A 86 11.97 19.62 5.02
C THR A 86 13.26 19.31 5.76
N TYR A 87 14.07 18.40 5.22
CA TYR A 87 15.42 18.18 5.74
C TYR A 87 16.23 19.45 5.46
N SER A 88 16.32 20.33 6.47
CA SER A 88 17.32 21.39 6.48
C SER A 88 18.68 20.72 6.62
N ILE A 89 19.41 20.59 5.52
CA ILE A 89 20.82 20.24 5.56
C ILE A 89 21.55 21.50 6.05
N SER A 90 22.03 21.46 7.29
CA SER A 90 22.94 22.44 7.88
C SER A 90 24.35 22.29 7.33
#